data_AF-A0A3C0L8U6-F1
#
_entry.id   AF-A0A3C0L8U6-F1
#
_cell.length_a   1.000
_cell.length_b   1.000
_cell.length_c   1.000
_cell.angle_alpha   90.00
_cell.angle_beta   90.00
_cell.angle_gamma   90.00
#
_symmetry.space_group_name_H-M   'P 1'
#
loop_
_entity.id
_entity.type
_entity.pdbx_description
1 polymer ?
#
loop_
_entity_poly.entity_id
_entity_poly.type
_entity_poly.pdbx_seq_one_letter_code
_entity_poly.pdbx_strand_id
1 'polypeptide(L)'
;MVDEVKEITKPEDCPKWDTCSAPICPLGDNKQKYIWYPDEEICSQHKPQFVKTQKKIVKKTKDINKYFTFDMLNRDMVVTGGMVGLDPDKEEKNQLMRWLKIHPILSTQTKISRANRMKKNMQTCGEISKKSSN
;
A
#
# COMPACT_ATOMS: atom_id res chain seq x y z
N MET A 1 30.95 -17.92 -5.34
CA MET A 1 30.87 -16.44 -5.40
C MET A 1 29.50 -16.09 -4.88
N VAL A 2 29.42 -15.60 -3.64
CA VAL A 2 28.15 -15.13 -3.08
C VAL A 2 28.06 -13.66 -3.41
N ASP A 3 27.18 -13.32 -4.35
CA ASP A 3 26.88 -11.92 -4.66
C ASP A 3 26.34 -11.25 -3.39
N GLU A 4 27.16 -10.37 -2.84
CA GLU A 4 26.81 -9.52 -1.71
C GLU A 4 25.64 -8.62 -2.14
N VAL A 5 24.44 -8.94 -1.66
CA VAL A 5 23.26 -8.10 -1.83
C VAL A 5 23.49 -6.79 -1.10
N LYS A 6 24.05 -5.79 -1.80
CA LYS A 6 24.17 -4.41 -1.30
C LYS A 6 22.78 -3.92 -0.90
N GLU A 7 22.58 -3.71 0.40
CA GLU A 7 21.40 -3.05 0.92
C GLU A 7 21.46 -1.57 0.50
N ILE A 8 20.63 -1.22 -0.49
CA ILE A 8 20.42 0.16 -0.92
C ILE A 8 19.74 0.89 0.23
N THR A 9 20.51 1.69 0.95
CA THR A 9 20.06 2.44 2.13
C THR A 9 19.96 3.94 1.87
N LYS A 10 20.59 4.44 0.80
CA LYS A 10 20.59 5.85 0.44
C LYS A 10 19.93 6.11 -0.91
N PRO A 11 19.36 7.31 -1.13
CA PRO A 11 18.75 7.64 -2.40
C PRO A 11 19.72 7.65 -3.59
N GLU A 12 20.97 8.05 -3.36
CA GLU A 12 22.06 8.09 -4.36
C GLU A 12 22.40 6.71 -4.94
N ASP A 13 22.17 5.64 -4.17
CA ASP A 13 22.38 4.25 -4.60
C ASP A 13 21.16 3.69 -5.37
N CYS A 14 20.10 4.48 -5.55
CA CYS A 14 18.91 4.06 -6.27
C CYS A 14 19.14 4.12 -7.78
N PRO A 15 18.94 3.02 -8.53
CA PRO A 15 19.13 3.00 -9.98
C PRO A 15 18.15 3.88 -10.75
N LYS A 16 17.08 4.36 -10.09
CA LYS A 16 16.08 5.27 -10.65
C LYS A 16 16.13 6.67 -10.02
N TRP A 17 17.20 7.02 -9.31
CA TRP A 17 17.30 8.28 -8.59
C TRP A 17 16.94 9.49 -9.47
N ASP A 18 17.56 9.62 -10.65
CA ASP A 18 17.36 10.77 -11.55
C ASP A 18 16.10 10.70 -12.42
N THR A 19 15.37 9.58 -12.39
CA THR A 19 14.23 9.33 -13.31
C THR A 19 12.91 9.07 -12.57
N CYS A 20 12.94 8.98 -11.24
CA CYS A 20 11.76 8.68 -10.43
C CYS A 20 11.07 9.98 -10.02
N SER A 21 9.84 10.21 -10.48
CA SER A 21 9.04 11.39 -10.11
C SER A 21 8.03 11.11 -9.00
N ALA A 22 8.14 9.97 -8.31
CA ALA A 22 7.27 9.65 -7.18
C ALA A 22 7.49 10.61 -6.00
N PRO A 23 6.44 11.29 -5.48
CA PRO A 23 6.58 12.31 -4.44
C PRO A 23 6.98 11.71 -3.09
N ILE A 24 6.61 10.46 -2.82
CA ILE A 24 7.00 9.74 -1.60
C ILE A 24 8.04 8.67 -1.95
N CYS A 25 9.31 8.97 -1.66
CA CYS A 25 10.43 8.05 -1.89
C CYS A 25 10.70 7.17 -0.64
N PRO A 26 10.83 5.83 -0.79
CA PRO A 26 11.22 4.95 0.32
C PRO A 26 12.57 5.27 0.94
N LEU A 27 13.50 5.77 0.14
CA LEU A 27 14.87 6.10 0.55
C LEU A 27 15.00 7.54 1.07
N GLY A 28 13.98 8.39 0.88
CA GLY A 28 14.02 9.78 1.33
C GLY A 28 13.74 9.94 2.83
N ASP A 29 14.34 10.95 3.46
CA ASP A 29 14.24 11.18 4.90
C ASP A 29 12.92 11.82 5.34
N ASN A 30 12.34 12.71 4.51
CA ASN A 30 11.18 13.54 4.88
C ASN A 30 9.83 12.99 4.40
N LYS A 31 9.73 11.69 4.12
CA LYS A 31 8.53 11.03 3.56
C LYS A 31 7.23 11.25 4.34
N GLN A 32 7.29 11.53 5.64
CA GLN A 32 6.12 11.82 6.48
C GLN A 32 5.44 13.15 6.17
N LYS A 33 6.17 14.13 5.61
CA LYS A 33 5.66 15.46 5.30
C LYS A 33 4.96 15.54 3.94
N TYR A 34 5.13 14.52 3.11
CA TYR A 34 4.58 14.49 1.77
C TYR A 34 3.17 13.94 1.77
N ILE A 35 2.34 14.57 0.95
CA ILE A 35 1.03 14.07 0.54
C ILE A 35 1.18 13.36 -0.81
N TRP A 36 0.24 12.49 -1.14
CA TRP A 36 0.21 11.80 -2.41
C TRP A 36 -1.22 11.72 -2.95
N TYR A 37 -1.39 12.04 -4.24
CA TYR A 37 -2.65 11.92 -4.97
C TYR A 37 -2.67 10.64 -5.83
N PRO A 38 -3.83 10.00 -6.04
CA PRO A 38 -3.94 8.76 -6.83
C PRO A 38 -3.46 8.82 -8.28
N ASP A 39 -3.41 10.01 -8.88
CA ASP A 39 -2.92 10.26 -10.23
C ASP A 39 -1.40 10.51 -10.30
N GLU A 40 -0.74 10.72 -9.16
CA GLU A 40 0.71 10.88 -9.09
C GLU A 40 1.47 9.56 -9.19
N GLU A 41 2.73 9.65 -9.65
CA GLU A 41 3.58 8.49 -9.79
C GLU A 41 3.83 7.75 -8.46
N ILE A 42 3.95 6.43 -8.56
CA ILE A 42 4.28 5.56 -7.43
C ILE A 42 5.67 4.98 -7.63
N CYS A 43 6.46 4.96 -6.55
CA CYS A 43 7.77 4.33 -6.57
C CYS A 43 7.69 2.87 -7.08
N SER A 44 8.66 2.49 -7.94
CA SER A 44 8.74 1.14 -8.48
C SER A 44 9.05 0.09 -7.39
N GLN A 45 9.67 0.47 -6.28
CA GLN A 45 10.09 -0.47 -5.23
C GLN A 45 8.91 -1.13 -4.52
N HIS A 46 8.82 -2.46 -4.57
CA HIS A 46 7.66 -3.19 -4.04
C HIS A 46 7.72 -3.54 -2.55
N LYS A 47 8.86 -3.32 -1.87
CA LYS A 47 9.06 -3.74 -0.48
C LYS A 47 8.27 -2.90 0.55
N PRO A 48 8.29 -1.56 0.51
CA PRO A 48 7.68 -0.73 1.56
C PRO A 48 6.15 -0.87 1.60
N GLN A 49 5.59 -0.85 2.81
CA GLN A 49 4.15 -1.00 3.01
C GLN A 49 3.36 0.11 2.32
N PHE A 50 3.77 1.37 2.47
CA PHE A 50 3.06 2.50 1.85
C PHE A 50 3.01 2.39 0.32
N VAL A 51 4.07 1.92 -0.34
CA VAL A 51 4.08 1.70 -1.79
C VAL A 51 3.09 0.61 -2.20
N LYS A 52 3.01 -0.49 -1.42
CA LYS A 52 1.99 -1.53 -1.65
C LYS A 52 0.58 -0.98 -1.48
N THR A 53 0.39 -0.09 -0.51
CA THR A 53 -0.90 0.57 -0.25
C THR A 53 -1.26 1.51 -1.40
N GLN A 54 -0.36 2.38 -1.87
CA GLN A 54 -0.57 3.25 -3.03
C GLN A 54 -1.02 2.44 -4.25
N LYS A 55 -0.30 1.36 -4.61
CA LYS A 55 -0.65 0.48 -5.74
C LYS A 55 -2.02 -0.18 -5.60
N LYS A 56 -2.47 -0.45 -4.37
CA LYS A 56 -3.82 -0.99 -4.12
C LYS A 56 -4.90 0.09 -4.20
N ILE A 57 -4.59 1.30 -3.74
CA ILE A 57 -5.50 2.45 -3.74
C ILE A 57 -5.78 2.90 -5.17
N VAL A 58 -4.76 3.07 -6.02
CA VAL A 58 -4.96 3.46 -7.44
C VAL A 58 -5.94 2.54 -8.17
N LYS A 59 -5.94 1.24 -7.84
CA LYS A 59 -6.84 0.26 -8.45
C LYS A 59 -8.29 0.32 -7.93
N LYS A 60 -8.56 1.05 -6.85
CA LYS A 60 -9.82 0.97 -6.09
C LYS A 60 -10.48 2.32 -5.81
N THR A 61 -9.71 3.39 -5.74
CA THR A 61 -10.19 4.74 -5.50
C THR A 61 -10.74 5.33 -6.80
N LYS A 62 -11.84 6.06 -6.67
CA LYS A 62 -12.48 6.79 -7.76
C LYS A 62 -12.15 8.29 -7.74
N ASP A 63 -11.90 8.83 -6.55
CA ASP A 63 -11.65 10.25 -6.35
C ASP A 63 -10.15 10.55 -6.41
N ILE A 64 -9.69 10.97 -7.58
CA ILE A 64 -8.28 11.36 -7.82
C ILE A 64 -7.93 12.72 -7.18
N ASN A 65 -8.92 13.59 -6.94
CA ASN A 65 -8.71 14.94 -6.39
C ASN A 65 -8.51 14.97 -4.86
N LYS A 66 -8.37 13.80 -4.22
CA LYS A 66 -8.20 13.68 -2.77
C LYS A 66 -6.85 13.04 -2.48
N TYR A 67 -6.16 13.56 -1.48
CA TYR A 67 -4.81 13.12 -1.17
C TYR A 67 -4.77 12.13 0.00
N PHE A 68 -3.67 11.40 0.09
CA PHE A 68 -3.38 10.50 1.19
C PHE A 68 -2.06 10.92 1.84
N THR A 69 -2.02 10.92 3.17
CA THR A 69 -0.80 11.19 3.91
C THR A 69 0.02 9.91 4.09
N PHE A 70 1.31 10.06 4.37
CA PHE A 70 2.18 8.92 4.69
C PHE A 70 1.61 8.05 5.83
N ASP A 71 1.04 8.67 6.86
CA ASP A 71 0.44 7.95 7.99
C ASP A 71 -0.74 7.09 7.58
N MET A 72 -1.54 7.52 6.59
CA MET A 72 -2.60 6.70 6.01
C MET A 72 -2.00 5.54 5.23
N LEU A 73 -0.97 5.78 4.42
CA LEU A 73 -0.42 4.77 3.51
C LEU A 73 0.42 3.70 4.23
N ASN A 74 1.21 4.09 5.23
CA ASN A 74 2.17 3.24 5.94
C ASN A 74 1.53 2.39 7.05
N ARG A 75 0.34 1.85 6.80
CA ARG A 75 -0.38 0.99 7.75
C ARG A 75 -0.79 -0.32 7.07
N ASP A 76 -0.89 -1.37 7.88
CA ASP A 76 -1.42 -2.64 7.41
C ASP A 76 -2.93 -2.63 7.57
N MET A 77 -3.64 -2.28 6.50
CA MET A 77 -5.09 -2.17 6.45
C MET A 77 -5.68 -2.91 5.25
N VAL A 78 -7.00 -3.13 5.29
CA VAL A 78 -7.73 -3.66 4.14
C VAL A 78 -8.08 -2.50 3.22
N VAL A 79 -7.48 -2.47 2.03
CA VAL A 79 -7.87 -1.50 1.00
C VAL A 79 -9.16 -1.96 0.33
N THR A 80 -10.26 -1.23 0.50
CA THR A 80 -11.60 -1.54 -0.06
C THR A 80 -11.97 -0.57 -1.20
N GLY A 81 -12.90 -0.97 -2.07
CA GLY A 81 -13.42 -0.11 -3.14
C GLY A 81 -14.41 0.89 -2.55
N GLY A 82 -14.02 2.16 -2.44
CA GLY A 82 -14.74 3.18 -1.68
C GLY A 82 -13.87 3.93 -0.66
N MET A 83 -12.57 3.64 -0.63
CA MET A 83 -11.62 4.49 0.09
C MET A 83 -11.46 5.83 -0.61
N VAL A 84 -11.64 6.90 0.17
CA VAL A 84 -11.49 8.29 -0.28
C VAL A 84 -10.37 8.92 0.55
N GLY A 85 -9.57 9.76 -0.09
CA GLY A 85 -8.53 10.53 0.57
C GLY A 85 -9.08 11.70 1.40
N LEU A 86 -8.17 12.54 1.88
CA LEU A 86 -8.49 13.79 2.56
C LEU A 86 -8.74 14.91 1.54
N ASP A 87 -9.52 15.89 1.97
CA ASP A 87 -9.89 17.06 1.20
C ASP A 87 -8.89 18.20 1.45
N PRO A 88 -8.21 18.75 0.41
CA PRO A 88 -7.26 19.85 0.58
C PRO A 88 -7.91 21.15 1.08
N ASP A 89 -9.21 21.33 0.84
CA ASP A 89 -9.94 22.55 1.24
C ASP A 89 -10.43 22.51 2.70
N LYS A 90 -10.19 21.41 3.42
CA LYS A 90 -10.66 21.20 4.79
C LYS A 90 -9.51 20.93 5.74
N GLU A 91 -9.78 21.11 7.03
CA GLU A 91 -8.78 20.87 8.07
C GLU A 91 -8.31 19.40 8.08
N GLU A 92 -7.00 19.20 7.88
CA GLU A 92 -6.40 17.86 7.75
C GLU A 92 -6.58 17.02 9.02
N LYS A 93 -6.30 17.58 10.19
CA LYS A 93 -6.22 16.85 11.48
C LYS A 93 -7.52 16.10 11.79
N ASN A 94 -8.66 16.77 11.63
CA ASN A 94 -9.97 16.20 11.92
C ASN A 94 -10.35 15.12 10.91
N GLN A 95 -10.06 15.35 9.63
CA GLN A 95 -10.30 14.35 8.59
C GLN A 95 -9.43 13.11 8.78
N LEU A 96 -8.13 13.30 9.06
CA LEU A 96 -7.19 12.22 9.33
C LEU A 96 -7.64 11.38 10.51
N MET A 97 -7.97 11.99 11.66
CA MET A 97 -8.45 11.22 12.83
C MET A 97 -9.70 10.39 12.51
N ARG A 98 -10.67 10.97 11.79
CA ARG A 98 -11.87 10.25 11.35
C ARG A 98 -11.53 9.09 10.42
N TRP A 99 -10.63 9.34 9.47
CA TRP A 99 -10.20 8.34 8.50
C TRP A 99 -9.50 7.16 9.18
N LEU A 100 -8.58 7.42 10.10
CA LEU A 100 -7.85 6.39 10.86
C LEU A 100 -8.78 5.51 11.71
N LYS A 101 -9.89 6.09 12.19
CA LYS A 101 -10.92 5.34 12.94
C LYS A 101 -11.73 4.41 12.03
N ILE A 102 -12.03 4.84 10.81
CA ILE A 102 -12.78 4.04 9.81
C ILE A 102 -11.89 2.93 9.23
N HIS A 103 -10.58 3.19 9.11
CA HIS A 103 -9.59 2.28 8.54
C HIS A 103 -8.57 1.83 9.59
N PRO A 104 -8.98 0.97 10.55
CA PRO A 104 -8.09 0.50 11.60
C PRO A 104 -7.00 -0.43 11.04
N ILE A 105 -5.90 -0.52 11.79
CA ILE A 105 -4.84 -1.48 11.52
C ILE A 105 -5.40 -2.89 11.72
N LEU A 106 -5.12 -3.78 10.77
CA LEU A 106 -5.45 -5.20 10.86
C LEU A 106 -4.79 -5.83 12.08
N SER A 107 -5.59 -6.39 12.98
CA SER A 107 -5.06 -7.18 14.09
C SER A 107 -4.40 -8.45 13.58
N THR A 108 -3.42 -8.97 14.33
CA THR A 108 -2.74 -10.24 14.02
C THR A 108 -3.74 -11.38 13.84
N GLN A 109 -4.77 -11.44 14.69
CA GLN A 109 -5.82 -12.45 14.60
C GLN A 109 -6.59 -12.35 13.28
N THR A 110 -6.92 -11.14 12.83
CA THR A 110 -7.56 -10.92 11.53
C THR A 110 -6.63 -11.30 10.36
N LYS A 111 -5.32 -11.08 10.46
CA LYS A 111 -4.36 -11.52 9.44
C LYS A 111 -4.31 -13.05 9.34
N ILE A 112 -4.23 -13.73 10.49
CA ILE A 112 -4.20 -15.19 10.56
C ILE A 112 -5.49 -15.79 9.99
N SER A 113 -6.65 -15.28 10.39
CA SER A 113 -7.94 -15.80 9.91
C SER A 113 -8.10 -15.64 8.39
N ARG A 114 -7.64 -14.51 7.83
CA ARG A 114 -7.63 -14.27 6.38
C ARG A 114 -6.68 -15.22 5.65
N ALA A 115 -5.48 -15.44 6.18
CA ALA A 115 -4.52 -16.39 5.60
C ALA A 115 -5.08 -17.81 5.61
N ASN A 116 -5.71 -18.24 6.72
CA ASN A 116 -6.35 -19.55 6.82
C ASN A 116 -7.51 -19.69 5.83
N ARG A 117 -8.32 -18.64 5.62
CA ARG A 117 -9.38 -18.65 4.60
C ARG A 117 -8.82 -18.79 3.18
N MET A 118 -7.71 -18.11 2.85
CA MET A 118 -7.05 -18.30 1.55
C MET A 118 -6.53 -19.73 1.37
N LYS A 119 -5.88 -20.30 2.38
CA LYS A 119 -5.41 -21.70 2.34
C LYS A 119 -6.56 -22.67 2.09
N LYS A 120 -7.67 -22.50 2.82
CA LYS A 120 -8.88 -23.31 2.65
C LYS A 120 -9.46 -23.18 1.24
N ASN A 121 -9.61 -21.96 0.73
CA ASN A 121 -10.12 -21.73 -0.62
C ASN A 121 -9.22 -22.37 -1.70
N MET A 122 -7.90 -22.34 -1.51
CA MET A 122 -6.95 -22.94 -2.45
C MET A 122 -7.06 -24.47 -2.46
N GLN A 123 -7.26 -25.09 -1.29
CA GLN A 123 -7.52 -26.53 -1.19
C GLN A 123 -8.83 -26.90 -1.91
N THR A 124 -9.91 -26.15 -1.70
CA THR A 124 -11.19 -26.44 -2.35
C THR A 124 -11.14 -26.31 -3.86
N CYS A 125 -10.41 -25.33 -4.42
CA CYS A 125 -10.26 -25.22 -5.88
C CYS A 125 -9.49 -26.41 -6.48
N GLY A 126 -8.47 -26.92 -5.76
CA GLY A 126 -7.73 -28.11 -6.17
C GLY A 126 -8.56 -29.39 -6.16
N GLU A 127 -9.48 -29.52 -5.19
CA GLU A 127 -10.41 -30.66 -5.11
C GLU A 127 -11.50 -30.60 -6.19
N ILE A 128 -12.04 -29.41 -6.48
CA ILE A 128 -13.02 -29.21 -7.57
C ILE A 128 -12.39 -29.57 -8.93
N SER A 129 -11.14 -29.17 -9.16
CA SER A 129 -10.44 -29.47 -10.42
C SER A 129 -10.21 -30.97 -10.63
N LYS A 130 -10.03 -31.76 -9.56
CA LYS A 130 -9.85 -33.22 -9.63
C LYS A 130 -11.16 -33.97 -9.89
N LYS A 131 -12.30 -33.43 -9.46
CA LYS A 131 -13.63 -34.05 -9.69
C LYS A 131 -14.18 -33.81 -11.09
N SER A 132 -13.65 -32.84 -11.83
CA SER A 132 -14.13 -32.49 -13.18
C SER A 132 -13.38 -33.20 -14.31
N SER A 133 -12.37 -34.02 -14.00
CA SER A 133 -11.55 -34.78 -14.96
C SER A 133 -11.84 -36.30 -14.94
N ASN A 134 -13.00 -36.71 -14.43
CA ASN A 134 -13.43 -38.11 -14.37
C ASN A 134 -14.81 -38.26 -14.98
#